data_AF-A0A5J4QEL5-F1
#
_entry.id   AF-A0A5J4QEL5-F1
#
_cell.length_a   1.000
_cell.length_b   1.000
_cell.length_c   1.000
_cell.angle_alpha   90.00
_cell.angle_beta   90.00
_cell.angle_gamma   90.00
#
_symmetry.space_group_name_H-M   'P 1'
#
loop_
_entity.id
_entity.type
_entity.pdbx_description
1 polymer ?
#
loop_
_entity_poly.entity_id
_entity_poly.type
_entity_poly.pdbx_seq_one_letter_code
_entity_poly.pdbx_strand_id
1 'polypeptide(L)'
;QDYIILNSVSNVSKGIDIISGYKEKYCYLDNDKAGASAYEEICNKCGLNVSDRSVHYREYKDLNDYLCDKKQVQEKRQNWRMKR
;
A
#
# COMPACT_ATOMS: atom_id res chain seq x y z
N GLN A 1 -10.10 3.96 11.85
CA GLN A 1 -9.24 3.40 10.79
C GLN A 1 -7.89 4.04 10.98
N ASP A 2 -6.91 3.23 11.34
CA ASP A 2 -5.57 3.67 11.69
C ASP A 2 -4.62 3.33 10.54
N TYR A 3 -3.65 4.21 10.29
CA TYR A 3 -2.68 4.05 9.21
C TYR A 3 -1.29 4.01 9.80
N ILE A 4 -0.54 2.98 9.48
CA ILE A 4 0.84 2.80 9.92
C ILE A 4 1.73 2.95 8.70
N ILE A 5 2.48 4.05 8.65
CA ILE A 5 3.48 4.30 7.61
C ILE A 5 4.84 3.87 8.15
N LEU A 6 5.35 2.75 7.65
CA LEU A 6 6.60 2.16 8.12
C LEU A 6 7.85 2.86 7.56
N ASN A 7 7.71 3.68 6.51
CA ASN A 7 8.77 4.32 5.70
C ASN A 7 9.74 3.36 4.99
N SER A 8 9.87 2.11 5.45
CA SER A 8 10.67 1.07 4.83
C SER A 8 10.20 -0.31 5.29
N VAL A 9 10.35 -1.32 4.43
CA VAL A 9 10.05 -2.73 4.76
C VAL A 9 10.89 -3.25 5.93
N SER A 10 12.07 -2.68 6.20
CA SER A 10 12.91 -3.07 7.34
C SER A 10 12.27 -2.76 8.69
N ASN A 11 11.36 -1.78 8.74
CA ASN A 11 10.63 -1.41 9.95
C ASN A 11 9.39 -2.26 10.20
N VAL A 12 9.02 -3.16 9.26
CA VAL A 12 7.91 -4.11 9.43
C VAL A 12 8.09 -4.91 10.72
N SER A 13 9.28 -5.48 10.92
CA SER A 13 9.62 -6.25 12.12
C SER A 13 9.36 -5.50 13.44
N LYS A 14 9.61 -4.18 13.46
CA LYS A 14 9.39 -3.31 14.63
C LYS A 14 7.93 -2.90 14.81
N GLY A 15 7.21 -2.77 13.70
CA GLY A 15 5.79 -2.40 13.68
C GLY A 15 4.85 -3.59 13.88
N ILE A 16 5.32 -4.82 13.72
CA ILE A 16 4.49 -6.03 13.78
C ILE A 16 3.75 -6.17 15.11
N ASP A 17 4.37 -5.84 16.24
CA ASP A 17 3.71 -5.94 17.54
C ASP A 17 2.45 -5.06 17.59
N ILE A 18 2.55 -3.84 17.05
CA ILE A 18 1.44 -2.89 16.93
C ILE A 18 0.41 -3.41 15.92
N ILE A 19 0.86 -3.86 14.74
CA ILE A 19 0.00 -4.36 13.68
C ILE A 19 -0.78 -5.58 14.15
N SER A 20 -0.18 -6.47 14.94
CA SER A 20 -0.78 -7.72 15.42
C SER A 20 -2.08 -7.49 16.20
N GLY A 21 -2.17 -6.38 16.95
CA GLY A 21 -3.32 -6.00 17.76
C GLY A 21 -4.57 -5.60 16.97
N TYR A 22 -4.45 -5.36 15.65
CA TYR A 22 -5.59 -5.00 14.81
C TYR A 22 -6.33 -6.24 14.29
N LYS A 23 -7.67 -6.20 14.31
CA LYS A 23 -8.50 -7.30 13.82
C LYS A 23 -8.35 -7.54 12.32
N GLU A 24 -8.31 -6.47 11.54
CA GLU A 24 -8.18 -6.51 10.08
C GLU A 24 -7.00 -5.65 9.65
N LYS A 25 -6.17 -6.18 8.75
CA LYS A 25 -4.92 -5.56 8.33
C LYS A 25 -4.92 -5.48 6.81
N TYR A 26 -4.78 -4.27 6.27
CA TYR A 26 -4.70 -4.03 4.85
C TYR A 26 -3.30 -3.60 4.48
N CYS A 27 -2.58 -4.47 3.76
CA CYS A 27 -1.20 -4.21 3.36
C CYS A 27 -1.17 -3.52 1.99
N TYR A 28 -0.64 -2.30 1.98
CA TYR A 28 -0.36 -1.53 0.77
C TYR A 28 1.17 -1.47 0.61
N LEU A 29 1.74 -2.55 0.09
CA LEU A 29 3.19 -2.69 -0.10
C LEU A 29 3.57 -2.48 -1.57
N ASP A 30 4.85 -2.22 -1.81
CA ASP A 30 5.39 -2.06 -3.16
C ASP A 30 5.34 -3.39 -3.94
N ASN A 31 5.13 -3.32 -5.25
CA ASN A 31 5.07 -4.50 -6.13
C ASN A 31 6.47 -5.02 -6.50
N ASP A 32 7.40 -4.99 -5.54
CA ASP A 32 8.74 -5.53 -5.70
C ASP A 32 8.98 -6.73 -4.78
N LYS A 33 10.16 -7.33 -4.89
CA LYS A 33 10.53 -8.47 -4.04
C LYS A 33 10.54 -8.10 -2.56
N ALA A 34 10.87 -6.86 -2.22
CA ALA A 34 10.96 -6.41 -0.84
C ALA A 34 9.56 -6.29 -0.22
N GLY A 35 8.58 -5.75 -0.96
CA GLY A 35 7.17 -5.71 -0.59
C GLY A 35 6.56 -7.10 -0.46
N ALA A 36 6.85 -8.02 -1.40
CA ALA A 36 6.40 -9.41 -1.30
C ALA A 36 6.93 -10.11 -0.04
N SER A 37 8.24 -10.00 0.23
CA SER A 37 8.84 -10.55 1.46
C SER A 37 8.25 -9.93 2.72
N ALA A 38 7.99 -8.62 2.73
CA ALA A 38 7.35 -7.94 3.85
C ALA A 38 5.92 -8.44 4.09
N TYR A 39 5.15 -8.68 3.02
CA TYR A 39 3.82 -9.26 3.13
C TYR A 39 3.86 -10.65 3.77
N GLU A 40 4.76 -11.51 3.32
CA GLU A 40 4.95 -12.84 3.91
C GLU A 40 5.34 -12.75 5.39
N GLU A 41 6.24 -11.84 5.76
CA GLU A 41 6.61 -11.63 7.16
C GLU A 41 5.41 -11.20 8.02
N ILE A 42 4.60 -10.25 7.52
CA ILE A 42 3.40 -9.79 8.21
C ILE A 42 2.38 -10.93 8.33
N CYS A 43 2.17 -11.71 7.27
CA CYS A 43 1.25 -12.85 7.28
C CYS A 43 1.71 -13.92 8.29
N ASN A 44 2.99 -14.25 8.29
CA ASN A 44 3.58 -15.24 9.19
C ASN A 44 3.48 -14.81 10.67
N LYS A 45 3.64 -13.52 10.98
CA LYS A 45 3.60 -13.03 12.38
C LYS A 45 2.20 -12.58 12.85
N CYS A 46 1.36 -12.03 11.96
CA CYS A 46 0.06 -11.47 12.30
C CYS A 46 -1.13 -12.40 11.99
N GLY A 47 -0.90 -13.54 11.33
CA GLY A 47 -1.92 -14.56 11.02
C GLY A 47 -2.80 -14.23 9.82
N LEU A 48 -3.93 -14.95 9.71
CA LEU A 48 -4.81 -15.00 8.52
C LEU A 48 -5.61 -13.73 8.21
N ASN A 49 -5.58 -12.71 9.07
CA ASN A 49 -6.41 -11.50 8.89
C ASN A 49 -5.68 -10.37 8.13
N VAL A 50 -4.75 -10.74 7.26
CA VAL A 50 -3.95 -9.82 6.46
C VAL A 50 -4.43 -9.91 5.02
N SER A 51 -4.86 -8.78 4.47
CA SER A 51 -5.32 -8.67 3.08
C SER A 51 -4.31 -7.89 2.27
N ASP A 52 -3.81 -8.52 1.21
CA ASP A 52 -2.97 -7.85 0.21
C ASP A 52 -3.82 -6.89 -0.64
N ARG A 53 -3.51 -5.59 -0.58
CA ARG A 53 -4.14 -4.56 -1.42
C ARG A 53 -3.26 -4.16 -2.60
N SER A 54 -2.03 -4.66 -2.71
CA SER A 54 -1.14 -4.44 -3.86
C SER A 54 -1.78 -4.87 -5.18
N VAL A 55 -2.70 -5.84 -5.11
CA VAL A 55 -3.54 -6.31 -6.22
C VAL A 55 -4.29 -5.19 -6.95
N HIS A 56 -4.60 -4.07 -6.30
CA HIS A 56 -5.34 -2.95 -6.90
C HIS A 56 -4.48 -2.05 -7.80
N TYR A 57 -3.16 -2.17 -7.69
CA TYR A 57 -2.19 -1.36 -8.42
C TYR A 57 -1.03 -2.20 -8.96
N ARG A 58 -1.28 -3.48 -9.33
CA ARG A 58 -0.26 -4.39 -9.89
C ARG A 58 0.46 -3.89 -11.13
N GLU A 59 -0.16 -2.98 -11.88
CA GLU A 59 0.44 -2.35 -13.08
C GLU A 59 1.41 -1.20 -12.72
N TYR A 60 1.50 -0.86 -11.43
CA TYR A 60 2.32 0.24 -10.90
C TYR A 60 3.39 -0.30 -9.95
N LYS A 61 4.51 0.41 -9.82
CA LYS A 61 5.59 0.00 -8.93
C LYS A 61 5.16 0.05 -7.46
N ASP A 62 4.47 1.12 -7.10
CA ASP A 62 4.02 1.37 -5.74
C ASP A 62 2.68 2.13 -5.73
N LEU A 63 2.12 2.32 -4.54
CA LEU A 63 0.87 3.05 -4.37
C LEU A 63 1.02 4.53 -4.75
N ASN A 64 2.20 5.13 -4.59
CA ASN A 64 2.41 6.54 -4.93
C ASN A 64 2.36 6.75 -6.44
N ASP A 65 2.99 5.87 -7.22
CA ASP A 65 2.91 5.89 -8.68
C ASP A 65 1.46 5.79 -9.16
N TYR A 66 0.69 4.85 -8.59
CA TYR A 66 -0.74 4.71 -8.90
C TYR A 66 -1.55 5.99 -8.60
N LEU A 67 -1.33 6.59 -7.43
CA LEU A 67 -2.04 7.79 -7.01
C LEU A 67 -1.63 9.02 -7.83
N CYS A 68 -0.35 9.16 -8.13
CA CYS A 68 0.19 10.24 -8.96
C CYS A 68 -0.40 10.18 -10.38
N ASP A 69 -0.44 9.01 -11.00
CA ASP A 69 -1.05 8.85 -12.33
C ASP A 69 -2.54 9.17 -12.32
N LYS A 70 -3.28 8.69 -11.31
CA LYS A 70 -4.70 9.06 -11.16
C LYS A 70 -4.90 10.56 -11.00
N LYS A 71 -4.06 11.22 -10.22
CA LYS A 71 -4.12 12.66 -10.00
C LYS A 71 -3.85 13.44 -11.29
N GLN A 72 -2.83 13.04 -12.06
CA GLN A 72 -2.55 13.63 -13.37
C GLN A 72 -3.72 13.46 -14.36
N VAL A 73 -4.37 12.30 -14.38
CA VAL A 73 -5.58 12.09 -15.19
C VAL A 73 -6.71 13.02 -14.77
N GLN A 74 -6.91 13.22 -13.46
CA GLN A 74 -7.93 14.12 -12.94
C GLN A 74 -7.63 15.59 -13.26
N GLU A 75 -6.38 16.03 -13.11
CA GLU A 75 -5.93 17.38 -13.47
C GLU A 75 -6.09 17.65 -14.97
N LYS A 76 -5.70 16.70 -15.83
CA LYS A 76 -5.94 16.80 -17.29
C LYS A 76 -7.42 16.94 -17.62
N ARG A 77 -8.30 16.17 -16.95
CA ARG A 77 -9.76 16.28 -17.13
C ARG A 77 -10.32 17.62 -16.67
N GLN A 78 -9.82 18.19 -15.58
CA GLN A 78 -10.24 19.51 -15.12
C GLN A 78 -9.75 20.63 -16.05
N ASN A 79 -8.48 20.55 -16.50
CA ASN A 79 -7.92 21.52 -17.43
C ASN A 79 -8.65 21.49 -18.80
N TRP A 80 -9.05 20.31 -19.26
CA TRP A 80 -9.85 20.16 -20.48
C TRP A 80 -11.27 20.75 -20.34
N ARG A 81 -11.87 20.65 -19.15
CA ARG A 81 -13.18 21.25 -18.85
C ARG A 81 -13.15 22.77 -18.75
N MET A 82 -12.04 23.35 -18.28
CA MET A 82 -11.88 24.82 -18.20
C MET A 82 -11.59 25.48 -19.55
N LYS A 83 -11.17 24.71 -20.57
CA LYS A 83 -10.92 25.19 -21.94
C LYS A 83 -12.16 25.11 -22.84
N ARG A 84 -13.33 24.78 -22.29
CA ARG A 84 -14.58 24.62 -23.02
C ARG A 84 -15.55 25.75 -22.73
#